data_AF-A0A5A7RUN3-F1
#
_entry.id   AF-A0A5A7RUN3-F1
#
_cell.length_a   1.000
_cell.length_b   1.000
_cell.length_c   1.000
_cell.angle_alpha   90.00
_cell.angle_beta   90.00
_cell.angle_gamma   90.00
#
_symmetry.space_group_name_H-M   'P 1'
#
loop_
_entity.id
_entity.type
_entity.pdbx_description
1 polymer ?
#
loop_
_entity_poly.entity_id
_entity_poly.type
_entity_poly.pdbx_seq_one_letter_code
_entity_poly.pdbx_strand_id
1 'polypeptide(L)' 'MKQEEISKKFSGEWILLFNDEIVDHSANVEDILKLAEEKFPADKFPDDEIKISKVLDKGIREL' A
#
# COMPACT_ATOMS: atom_id res chain seq x y z
N MET A 1 -5.52 4.13 -12.22
CA MET A 1 -6.72 3.34 -11.83
C MET A 1 -7.57 4.18 -10.90
N LYS A 2 -8.89 4.14 -11.03
CA LYS A 2 -9.81 5.03 -10.31
C LYS A 2 -9.77 4.68 -8.83
N GLN A 3 -9.54 5.64 -7.95
CA GLN A 3 -9.39 5.48 -6.49
C GLN A 3 -10.47 4.60 -5.82
N GLU A 4 -11.66 4.57 -6.41
CA GLU A 4 -12.78 3.70 -6.02
C GLU A 4 -12.52 2.20 -6.21
N GLU A 5 -11.79 1.79 -7.24
CA GLU A 5 -11.46 0.38 -7.49
C GLU A 5 -10.46 -0.14 -6.47
N ILE A 6 -9.48 0.69 -6.10
CA ILE A 6 -8.50 0.39 -5.06
C ILE A 6 -9.20 0.25 -3.71
N SER A 7 -10.09 1.19 -3.40
CA SER A 7 -10.87 1.16 -2.15
C SER A 7 -11.75 -0.09 -2.08
N LYS A 8 -12.41 -0.48 -3.18
CA LYS A 8 -13.24 -1.70 -3.22
C LYS A 8 -12.43 -2.99 -3.09
N LYS A 9 -11.24 -3.03 -3.69
CA LYS A 9 -10.44 -4.26 -3.77
C LYS A 9 -9.59 -4.51 -2.53
N PHE A 10 -9.10 -3.46 -1.90
CA PHE A 10 -8.13 -3.53 -0.81
C PHE A 10 -8.63 -2.87 0.48
N SER A 11 -9.94 -2.68 0.63
CA SER A 11 -10.51 -2.00 1.81
C SER A 11 -10.02 -2.61 3.12
N GLY A 12 -9.49 -1.77 4.01
CA GLY A 12 -8.96 -2.19 5.32
C GLY A 12 -7.54 -2.76 5.28
N GLU A 13 -6.99 -3.00 4.09
CA GLU A 13 -5.64 -3.53 3.90
C GLU A 13 -4.61 -2.40 3.74
N TRP A 14 -3.35 -2.76 3.95
CA TRP A 14 -2.19 -1.98 3.58
C TRP A 14 -1.78 -2.32 2.16
N ILE A 15 -1.43 -1.31 1.38
CA ILE A 15 -0.90 -1.45 0.02
C ILE A 15 0.54 -0.95 -0.02
N LEU A 16 1.38 -1.65 -0.75
CA LEU A 16 2.74 -1.25 -1.10
C LEU A 16 2.72 -0.67 -2.50
N LEU A 17 3.18 0.56 -2.63
CA LEU A 17 3.34 1.24 -3.91
C LEU A 17 4.81 1.41 -4.22
N PHE A 18 5.18 1.07 -5.45
CA PHE A 18 6.48 1.33 -6.03
C PHE A 18 6.27 2.24 -7.25
N ASN A 19 6.83 3.45 -7.23
CA ASN A 19 6.60 4.47 -8.26
C ASN A 19 5.10 4.69 -8.58
N ASP A 20 4.29 4.85 -7.52
CA ASP A 20 2.82 4.99 -7.56
C ASP A 20 2.03 3.80 -8.13
N GLU A 21 2.67 2.66 -8.40
CA GLU A 21 2.00 1.41 -8.78
C GLU A 21 1.86 0.46 -7.60
N ILE A 22 0.65 -0.09 -7.39
CA ILE A 22 0.41 -1.08 -6.34
C ILE A 22 1.08 -2.40 -6.74
N VAL A 23 2.08 -2.81 -5.98
CA VAL A 23 2.85 -4.04 -6.23
C VAL A 23 2.47 -5.17 -5.26
N ASP A 24 2.03 -4.83 -4.04
CA ASP A 24 1.59 -5.79 -3.02
C ASP A 24 0.54 -5.19 -2.10
N HIS A 25 -0.15 -6.06 -1.35
CA HIS A 25 -1.11 -5.68 -0.32
C HIS A 25 -1.15 -6.73 0.82
N SER A 26 -1.52 -6.30 2.02
CA SER A 26 -1.72 -7.18 3.17
C SER A 26 -2.64 -6.54 4.21
N ALA A 27 -3.48 -7.34 4.87
CA ALA A 27 -4.25 -6.88 6.02
C ALA A 27 -3.38 -6.51 7.24
N ASN A 28 -2.16 -7.05 7.32
CA ASN A 28 -1.23 -6.82 8.42
C ASN A 28 -0.10 -5.86 8.01
N VAL A 29 0.17 -4.86 8.86
CA VAL A 29 1.24 -3.88 8.67
C VAL A 29 2.64 -4.51 8.77
N GLU A 30 2.82 -5.53 9.62
CA GLU A 30 4.13 -6.17 9.77
C GLU A 30 4.51 -6.94 8.50
N ASP A 31 3.53 -7.59 7.87
CA ASP A 31 3.75 -8.32 6.63
C ASP A 31 4.09 -7.37 5.47
N ILE A 32 3.38 -6.24 5.35
CA ILE A 32 3.67 -5.28 4.27
C ILE A 32 5.04 -4.59 4.44
N LEU A 33 5.46 -4.36 5.69
CA LEU A 33 6.78 -3.80 5.99
C LEU A 33 7.90 -4.77 5.62
N LYS A 34 7.76 -6.05 5.98
CA LYS A 34 8.71 -7.09 5.59
C LYS A 34 8.81 -7.23 4.07
N LEU A 35 7.66 -7.24 3.39
CA LEU A 35 7.62 -7.30 1.92
C LEU A 35 8.35 -6.11 1.28
N ALA A 36 8.20 -4.91 1.84
CA ALA A 36 8.90 -3.72 1.35
C ALA A 36 10.43 -3.87 1.50
N GLU A 37 10.91 -4.33 2.65
CA GLU A 37 12.36 -4.55 2.88
C GLU A 37 12.93 -5.68 2.01
N GLU A 38 12.18 -6.77 1.83
CA GLU A 38 12.63 -7.92 1.03
C GLU A 38 12.64 -7.63 -0.47
N LYS A 39 11.62 -6.93 -0.99
CA LYS A 39 11.47 -6.68 -2.43
C LYS A 39 12.21 -5.42 -2.87
N PHE A 40 12.24 -4.38 -2.03
CA PHE A 40 12.76 -3.06 -2.36
C PHE A 40 13.78 -2.57 -1.33
N PRO A 41 14.92 -3.26 -1.18
CA PRO A 41 15.98 -2.81 -0.29
C PRO A 41 16.53 -1.45 -0.75
N ALA A 42 16.68 -0.52 0.19
CA ALA A 42 17.09 0.87 -0.08
C ALA A 42 18.39 0.99 -0.87
N ASP A 43 19.34 0.06 -0.67
CA ASP A 43 20.61 0.03 -1.40
C ASP A 43 20.47 -0.26 -2.90
N LYS A 44 19.36 -0.88 -3.33
CA LYS A 44 19.12 -1.21 -4.76
C LYS A 44 18.24 -0.19 -5.47
N PHE A 45 17.42 0.53 -4.73
CA PHE A 45 16.42 1.45 -5.27
C PHE A 45 16.51 2.82 -4.57
N PRO A 46 17.67 3.52 -4.63
CA PRO A 46 17.89 4.76 -3.91
C PRO A 46 17.10 5.96 -4.47
N ASP A 47 16.77 5.92 -5.76
CA ASP A 47 16.06 6.99 -6.48
C ASP A 47 14.56 6.69 -6.69
N ASP A 48 14.11 5.48 -6.36
CA ASP A 48 12.70 5.07 -6.51
C ASP A 48 11.87 5.43 -5.29
N GLU A 49 10.58 5.70 -5.53
CA GLU A 49 9.66 6.05 -4.46
C GLU A 49 8.87 4.82 -3.99
N ILE A 50 9.12 4.42 -2.74
CA ILE A 50 8.42 3.33 -2.08
C ILE A 50 7.46 3.94 -1.04
N LYS A 51 6.17 3.68 -1.19
CA LYS A 51 5.12 4.17 -0.28
C LYS A 51 4.33 2.99 0.27
N ILE A 52 4.00 3.04 1.56
CA ILE A 52 3.04 2.12 2.18
C ILE A 52 1.83 2.95 2.60
N SER A 53 0.64 2.54 2.21
CA SER A 53 -0.60 3.27 2.50
C SER A 53 -1.68 2.34 3.02
N LYS A 54 -2.46 2.78 4.01
CA LYS A 54 -3.63 2.05 4.47
C LYS A 54 -4.85 2.47 3.66
N VAL A 55 -5.54 1.51 3.08
CA VAL A 55 -6.78 1.75 2.36
C VAL A 55 -7.92 1.81 3.37
N LEU A 56 -8.45 3.00 3.56
CA LEU A 56 -9.59 3.22 4.46
C LEU A 56 -10.88 3.10 3.68
N ASP A 57 -11.81 2.28 4.18
CA ASP A 57 -13.18 2.30 3.68
C ASP A 57 -13.77 3.69 3.95
N LYS A 58 -14.28 4.36 2.92
CA LYS A 58 -15.07 5.59 3.10
C LYS A 58 -16.46 5.22 3.64
N GLY A 59 -16.51 4.63 4.83
CA GLY A 59 -17.70 4.69 5.67
C GLY A 59 -17.80 6.11 6.19
N ILE A 60 -18.73 6.91 5.65
CA ILE A 60 -19.08 8.21 6.19
C ILE A 60 -19.45 7.99 7.67
N ARG A 61 -18.56 8.33 8.60
CA ARG A 61 -18.97 8.58 9.99
C ARG A 61 -19.57 9.97 9.99
N GLU A 62 -20.88 10.04 9.79
CA GLU A 62 -21.65 11.18 10.27
C GLU A 62 -21.52 11.18 11.80
N LEU A 63 -20.90 12.23 12.33
CA LEU A 63 -20.83 12.53 13.76
C LEU A 63 -22.13 13.18 14.22
#